data_AF-G5IZB7-F1
#
_entry.id   AF-G5IZB7-F1
#
_cell.length_a   1.000
_cell.length_b   1.000
_cell.length_c   1.000
_cell.angle_alpha   90.00
_cell.angle_beta   90.00
_cell.angle_gamma   90.00
#
_symmetry.space_group_name_H-M   'P 1'
#
loop_
_entity.id
_entity.type
_entity.pdbx_description
1 polymer ?
#
loop_
_entity_poly.entity_id
_entity_poly.type
_entity_poly.pdbx_seq_one_letter_code
_entity_poly.pdbx_strand_id
1 'polypeptide(L)'
;MQPTFLFWFDEFPQSPLQISLTQPLMTAPLWQEKVNISKKGLFLLKVPQSLPLRDGNYVLTAEIPCSTQEDSSSFMRIAFRKVSLEEVEPQKSLAENGIWYDALLSAWTTSKTDFEQLLEQVGIVLPDEKFEIF
;
A
#
# COMPACT_ATOMS: atom_id res chain seq x y z
N MET A 1 -4.94 -12.94 -1.17
CA MET A 1 -5.20 -11.72 -1.98
C MET A 1 -3.88 -11.00 -2.23
N GLN A 2 -3.67 -10.45 -3.43
CA GLN A 2 -2.49 -9.65 -3.77
C GLN A 2 -2.70 -8.17 -3.43
N PRO A 3 -1.65 -7.42 -3.04
CA PRO A 3 -1.78 -6.00 -2.77
C PRO A 3 -2.11 -5.22 -4.04
N THR A 4 -2.87 -4.15 -3.85
CA THR A 4 -3.23 -3.19 -4.90
C THR A 4 -2.80 -1.81 -4.44
N PHE A 5 -2.15 -1.06 -5.32
CA PHE A 5 -1.64 0.27 -5.04
C PHE A 5 -2.37 1.29 -5.89
N LEU A 6 -2.65 2.44 -5.29
CA LEU A 6 -3.31 3.55 -5.96
C LEU A 6 -2.34 4.72 -6.00
N PHE A 7 -2.07 5.22 -7.20
CA PHE A 7 -1.19 6.35 -7.44
C PHE A 7 -1.98 7.49 -8.05
N TRP A 8 -1.72 8.71 -7.58
CA TRP A 8 -2.27 9.92 -8.19
C TRP A 8 -1.16 10.68 -8.90
N PHE A 9 -1.38 11.02 -10.15
CA PHE A 9 -0.44 11.79 -10.97
C PHE A 9 -1.09 13.13 -11.35
N ASP A 10 -0.57 14.24 -10.81
CA ASP A 10 -0.94 15.61 -11.20
C ASP A 10 -0.45 15.94 -12.62
N GLU A 11 0.67 15.34 -13.00
CA GLU A 11 1.26 15.38 -14.33
C GLU A 11 1.72 13.97 -14.71
N PHE A 12 1.51 13.57 -15.96
CA PHE A 12 1.91 12.24 -16.40
C PHE A 12 3.37 12.27 -16.89
N PRO A 13 4.18 11.26 -16.53
CA PRO A 13 5.57 11.19 -16.97
C PRO A 13 5.65 11.00 -18.49
N GLN A 14 6.59 11.70 -19.13
CA GLN A 14 6.87 11.55 -20.57
C GLN A 14 7.53 10.21 -20.90
N SER A 15 8.15 9.57 -19.90
CA SER A 15 8.79 8.27 -20.01
C SER A 15 7.96 7.19 -19.30
N PRO A 16 8.03 5.92 -19.76
CA PRO A 16 7.37 4.82 -19.07
C PRO A 16 7.85 4.70 -17.62
N LEU A 17 6.91 4.52 -16.70
CA LEU A 17 7.21 4.24 -15.30
C LEU A 17 7.71 2.80 -15.19
N GLN A 18 8.87 2.62 -14.59
CA GLN A 18 9.37 1.30 -14.22
C GLN A 18 8.90 0.98 -12.80
N ILE A 19 8.09 -0.05 -12.69
CA ILE A 19 7.57 -0.55 -11.42
C ILE A 19 8.34 -1.82 -11.09
N SER A 20 8.84 -1.92 -9.88
CA SER A 20 9.48 -3.12 -9.38
C SER A 20 9.02 -3.44 -7.97
N LEU A 21 8.94 -4.74 -7.67
CA LEU A 21 8.68 -5.25 -6.34
C LEU A 21 9.89 -6.05 -5.90
N THR A 22 10.52 -5.63 -4.81
CA THR A 22 11.69 -6.29 -4.21
C THR A 22 11.34 -6.79 -2.82
N GLN A 23 12.02 -7.86 -2.40
CA GLN A 23 12.09 -8.26 -1.00
C GLN A 23 13.45 -7.80 -0.46
N PRO A 24 13.53 -7.28 0.78
CA PRO A 24 14.81 -6.88 1.37
C PRO A 24 15.85 -7.99 1.27
N LEU A 25 17.10 -7.60 1.05
CA LEU A 25 18.26 -8.50 0.90
C LEU A 25 18.29 -9.33 -0.40
N MET A 26 17.31 -9.16 -1.30
CA MET A 26 17.39 -9.75 -2.64
C MET A 26 18.14 -8.83 -3.61
N THR A 27 18.92 -9.43 -4.50
CA THR A 27 19.71 -8.72 -5.53
C THR A 27 18.90 -8.38 -6.78
N ALA A 28 17.79 -9.07 -7.02
CA ALA A 28 16.92 -8.86 -8.18
C ALA A 28 15.46 -8.67 -7.71
N PRO A 29 14.67 -7.87 -8.46
CA PRO A 29 13.25 -7.73 -8.18
C PRO A 29 12.50 -9.04 -8.42
N LEU A 30 11.52 -9.32 -7.57
CA LEU A 30 10.60 -10.45 -7.71
C LEU A 30 9.67 -10.27 -8.91
N TRP A 31 9.34 -9.01 -9.20
CA TRP A 31 8.53 -8.62 -10.33
C TRP A 31 8.93 -7.23 -10.78
N GLN A 32 8.92 -7.02 -12.09
CA GLN A 32 9.23 -5.74 -12.71
C GLN A 32 8.37 -5.57 -13.96
N GLU A 33 7.80 -4.38 -14.13
CA GLU A 33 6.95 -4.04 -15.26
C GLU A 33 7.19 -2.59 -15.69
N LYS A 34 7.08 -2.32 -16.99
CA LYS A 34 7.06 -0.95 -17.53
C LYS A 34 5.64 -0.56 -17.85
N VAL A 35 5.19 0.54 -17.27
CA VAL A 35 3.84 1.05 -17.40
C VAL A 35 3.86 2.41 -18.10
N ASN A 36 3.07 2.52 -19.16
CA ASN A 36 2.83 3.80 -19.82
C ASN A 36 1.64 4.51 -19.18
N ILE A 37 1.90 5.64 -18.51
CA ILE A 37 0.84 6.49 -17.95
C ILE A 37 0.42 7.49 -19.03
N SER A 38 -0.78 7.31 -19.58
CA SER A 38 -1.27 8.11 -20.72
C SER A 38 -2.15 9.31 -20.34
N LYS A 39 -2.50 9.45 -19.06
CA LYS A 39 -3.36 10.53 -18.57
C LYS A 39 -3.06 10.87 -17.11
N LYS A 40 -3.40 12.11 -16.74
CA LYS A 40 -3.43 12.59 -15.35
C LYS A 40 -4.52 11.86 -14.54
N GLY A 41 -4.34 11.82 -13.23
CA GLY A 41 -5.30 11.26 -12.27
C GLY A 41 -4.90 9.91 -11.68
N LEU A 42 -5.90 9.12 -11.29
CA LEU A 42 -5.72 7.85 -10.59
C LEU A 42 -5.21 6.74 -11.52
N PHE A 43 -4.12 6.10 -11.09
CA PHE A 43 -3.58 4.88 -11.67
C PHE A 43 -3.63 3.76 -10.64
N LEU A 44 -4.31 2.67 -10.98
CA LEU A 44 -4.45 1.49 -10.13
C LEU A 44 -3.45 0.42 -10.57
N LEU A 45 -2.51 0.09 -9.70
CA LEU A 45 -1.55 -1.00 -9.90
C LEU A 45 -1.99 -2.24 -9.14
N LYS A 46 -2.26 -3.33 -9.87
CA LYS A 46 -2.54 -4.64 -9.29
C LYS A 46 -1.30 -5.51 -9.39
N VAL A 47 -0.79 -6.01 -8.27
CA VAL A 47 0.30 -7.00 -8.30
C VAL A 47 -0.24 -8.31 -8.93
N PRO A 48 0.49 -8.94 -9.87
CA PRO A 48 0.04 -10.14 -10.55
C PRO A 48 -0.34 -11.26 -9.57
N GLN A 49 -1.49 -11.90 -9.80
CA GLN A 49 -1.96 -13.02 -8.97
C GLN A 49 -1.02 -14.22 -9.03
N SER A 50 -0.31 -14.38 -10.15
CA SER A 50 0.70 -15.43 -10.36
C SER A 50 1.97 -15.24 -9.53
N LEU A 51 2.21 -14.06 -8.94
CA LEU A 51 3.41 -13.80 -8.14
C LEU A 51 3.24 -14.38 -6.74
N PRO A 52 3.99 -15.42 -6.34
CA PRO A 52 3.77 -16.11 -5.06
C PRO A 52 4.37 -15.33 -3.89
N LEU A 53 3.73 -14.21 -3.51
CA LEU A 53 4.12 -13.43 -2.34
C LEU A 53 3.84 -14.22 -1.07
N ARG A 54 4.91 -14.47 -0.32
CA ARG A 54 4.86 -15.08 1.01
C ARG A 54 4.73 -14.01 2.06
N ASP A 55 4.58 -14.42 3.31
CA ASP A 55 4.66 -13.48 4.42
C ASP A 55 6.08 -12.92 4.53
N GLY A 56 6.18 -11.61 4.70
CA GLY A 56 7.46 -10.91 4.68
C GLY A 56 7.34 -9.43 4.36
N ASN A 57 8.49 -8.76 4.42
CA ASN A 57 8.62 -7.35 4.06
C ASN A 57 8.93 -7.21 2.57
N TYR A 58 8.40 -6.16 1.96
CA TYR A 58 8.53 -5.87 0.55
C TYR A 58 8.68 -4.37 0.32
N VAL A 59 9.32 -4.01 -0.80
CA VAL A 59 9.43 -2.63 -1.25
C VAL A 59 8.95 -2.57 -2.69
N LEU A 60 7.87 -1.82 -2.91
CA LEU A 60 7.44 -1.43 -4.24
C LEU A 60 8.16 -0.13 -4.62
N THR A 61 8.86 -0.14 -5.74
CA THR A 61 9.52 1.06 -6.31
C THR A 61 8.85 1.41 -7.62
N ALA A 62 8.42 2.66 -7.75
CA ALA A 62 7.96 3.26 -8.99
C ALA A 62 8.98 4.32 -9.38
N GLU A 63 9.71 4.11 -10.46
CA GLU A 63 10.79 5.00 -10.91
C GLU A 63 10.56 5.44 -12.36
N ILE A 64 10.87 6.69 -12.64
CA ILE A 64 10.94 7.19 -14.01
C ILE A 64 12.41 7.09 -14.42
N PRO A 65 12.78 6.14 -15.30
CA PRO A 65 14.16 6.00 -15.75
C PRO A 65 14.53 7.22 -16.61
N CYS A 66 15.48 8.02 -16.14
CA CYS A 66 16.04 9.13 -16.92
C CYS A 66 16.94 8.58 -18.03
N SER A 67 16.89 9.19 -19.22
CA SER A 67 17.71 8.82 -20.37
C SER A 67 19.17 9.28 -20.27
N THR A 68 19.47 10.16 -19.30
CA THR A 68 20.73 10.91 -19.19
C THR A 68 21.24 10.83 -17.76
N GLN A 69 22.55 10.60 -17.58
CA GLN A 69 23.22 10.49 -16.28
C GLN A 69 23.15 11.77 -15.41
N GLU A 70 22.82 12.92 -16.01
CA GLU A 70 22.77 14.20 -15.30
C GLU A 70 21.43 14.47 -14.61
N ASP A 71 20.35 13.76 -14.99
CA ASP A 71 19.04 13.92 -14.36
C ASP A 71 18.87 12.87 -13.26
N SER A 72 18.76 13.32 -12.01
CA SER A 72 18.44 12.45 -10.88
C SER A 72 17.14 11.70 -11.17
N SER A 73 17.16 10.37 -11.04
CA SER A 73 15.95 9.58 -11.22
C SER A 73 14.88 10.01 -10.22
N SER A 74 13.70 10.35 -10.72
CA SER A 74 12.53 10.59 -9.88
C SER A 74 11.91 9.24 -9.53
N PHE A 75 11.88 8.92 -8.24
CA PHE A 75 11.33 7.65 -7.76
C PHE A 75 10.46 7.83 -6.52
N MET A 76 9.53 6.89 -6.36
CA MET A 76 8.70 6.70 -5.17
C MET A 76 8.92 5.28 -4.67
N ARG A 77 9.00 5.11 -3.35
CA ARG A 77 9.14 3.81 -2.70
C ARG A 77 8.05 3.63 -1.65
N ILE A 78 7.41 2.48 -1.66
CA ILE A 78 6.42 2.06 -0.67
C ILE A 78 6.95 0.78 -0.03
N ALA A 79 7.30 0.86 1.26
CA ALA A 79 7.59 -0.32 2.06
C ALA A 79 6.28 -0.88 2.63
N PHE A 80 6.05 -2.17 2.47
CA PHE A 80 4.88 -2.85 3.02
C PHE A 80 5.25 -4.24 3.52
N ARG A 81 4.43 -4.78 4.43
CA ARG A 81 4.58 -6.14 4.94
C ARG A 81 3.36 -6.95 4.55
N LYS A 82 3.57 -8.13 3.95
CA LYS A 82 2.54 -9.13 3.78
C LYS A 82 2.55 -10.04 5.01
N VAL A 83 1.37 -10.26 5.56
CA VAL A 83 1.12 -11.15 6.69
C VAL A 83 -0.09 -12.01 6.35
N SER A 84 -0.06 -13.27 6.74
CA SER A 84 -1.22 -14.13 6.77
C SER A 84 -1.89 -13.93 8.11
N LEU A 85 -3.15 -13.51 8.08
CA LEU A 85 -3.94 -13.41 9.29
C LEU A 85 -4.32 -14.83 9.73
N GLU A 86 -3.99 -15.20 10.96
CA GLU A 86 -4.70 -16.30 11.60
C GLU A 86 -6.15 -15.86 11.84
N GLU A 87 -7.11 -16.77 11.67
CA GLU A 87 -8.56 -16.45 11.65
C GLU A 87 -9.11 -15.79 12.93
N VAL A 88 -8.29 -15.66 14.00
CA VAL A 88 -8.71 -15.19 15.32
C VAL A 88 -7.69 -14.24 15.96
N GLU A 89 -7.00 -13.38 15.19
CA GLU A 89 -6.22 -12.31 15.81
C GLU A 89 -7.13 -11.17 16.33
N PRO A 90 -7.05 -10.79 17.63
CA PRO A 90 -7.81 -9.67 18.18
C PRO A 90 -7.49 -8.35 17.46
N GLN A 91 -8.45 -7.42 17.37
CA GLN A 91 -8.25 -6.14 16.63
C GLN A 91 -7.04 -5.34 17.12
N LYS A 92 -6.76 -5.38 18.43
CA LYS A 92 -5.58 -4.74 19.04
C LYS A 92 -4.27 -5.36 18.58
N SER A 93 -4.20 -6.69 18.43
CA SER A 93 -3.02 -7.39 17.90
C SER A 93 -2.72 -6.95 16.46
N LEU A 94 -3.78 -6.83 15.64
CA LEU A 94 -3.65 -6.38 14.24
C LEU A 94 -3.07 -4.95 14.17
N ALA A 95 -3.60 -4.03 14.99
CA ALA A 95 -3.14 -2.66 15.07
C ALA A 95 -1.69 -2.53 15.57
N GLU A 96 -1.34 -3.24 16.64
CA GLU A 96 0.03 -3.28 17.18
C GLU A 96 1.05 -3.83 16.18
N ASN A 97 0.61 -4.71 15.28
CA ASN A 97 1.43 -5.24 14.17
C ASN A 97 1.41 -4.35 12.91
N GLY A 98 0.76 -3.18 12.96
CA GLY A 98 0.69 -2.22 11.85
C GLY A 98 -0.32 -2.58 10.76
N ILE A 99 -1.24 -3.51 11.03
CA ILE A 99 -2.29 -3.99 10.10
C ILE A 99 -3.58 -3.18 10.34
N TRP A 100 -3.47 -1.87 10.19
CA TRP A 100 -4.50 -0.92 10.62
C TRP A 100 -5.82 -1.05 9.87
N TYR A 101 -5.80 -1.36 8.57
CA TYR A 101 -7.03 -1.50 7.78
C TYR A 101 -7.92 -2.64 8.29
N ASP A 102 -7.36 -3.84 8.48
CA ASP A 102 -8.10 -5.00 8.99
C ASP A 102 -8.51 -4.80 10.46
N ALA A 103 -7.66 -4.17 11.28
CA ALA A 103 -8.01 -3.79 12.65
C ALA A 103 -9.23 -2.85 12.69
N LEU A 104 -9.22 -1.80 11.86
CA LEU A 104 -10.32 -0.82 11.73
C LEU A 104 -11.59 -1.47 11.17
N LEU A 105 -11.50 -2.29 10.12
CA LEU A 105 -12.66 -2.97 9.55
C LEU A 105 -13.30 -3.95 10.55
N SER A 106 -12.48 -4.71 11.27
CA SER A 106 -12.96 -5.61 12.32
C SER A 106 -13.58 -4.83 13.48
N ALA A 107 -12.97 -3.74 13.93
CA ALA A 107 -13.52 -2.90 14.99
C ALA A 107 -14.84 -2.23 14.56
N TRP A 108 -14.93 -1.71 13.32
CA TRP A 108 -16.16 -1.11 12.78
C TRP A 108 -17.38 -2.04 12.89
N THR A 109 -17.15 -3.33 12.64
CA THR A 109 -18.22 -4.35 12.64
C THR A 109 -18.54 -4.92 14.02
N THR A 110 -17.73 -4.62 15.05
CA THR A 110 -17.83 -5.27 16.37
C THR A 110 -17.98 -4.28 17.54
N SER A 111 -17.33 -3.12 17.49
CA SER A 111 -17.26 -2.15 18.60
C SER A 111 -16.91 -0.75 18.09
N LYS A 112 -17.88 0.17 18.21
CA LYS A 112 -17.69 1.59 17.87
C LYS A 112 -16.55 2.23 18.67
N THR A 113 -16.49 1.94 19.97
CA THR A 113 -15.47 2.49 20.88
C THR A 113 -14.07 2.06 20.47
N ASP A 114 -13.87 0.77 20.14
CA ASP A 114 -12.55 0.29 19.70
C ASP A 114 -12.17 0.86 18.33
N PHE A 115 -13.16 1.05 17.44
CA PHE A 115 -12.93 1.68 16.13
C PHE A 115 -12.45 3.13 16.27
N GLU A 116 -13.12 3.93 17.10
CA GLU A 116 -12.75 5.33 17.36
C GLU A 116 -11.34 5.42 17.99
N GLN A 117 -11.03 4.55 18.97
CA GLN A 117 -9.69 4.47 19.57
C GLN A 117 -8.59 4.13 18.55
N LEU A 118 -8.87 3.21 17.62
CA LEU A 118 -7.92 2.85 16.57
C LEU A 118 -7.72 3.99 15.55
N LEU A 119 -8.76 4.74 15.21
CA LEU A 119 -8.66 5.91 14.34
C LEU A 119 -7.79 7.01 14.97
N GLU A 120 -7.97 7.28 16.26
CA GLU A 120 -7.14 8.24 16.99
C GLU A 120 -5.66 7.83 16.99
N GLN A 121 -5.36 6.53 17.13
CA GLN A 121 -3.99 6.01 17.10
C GLN A 121 -3.29 6.19 15.74
N VAL A 122 -4.04 6.23 14.64
CA VAL A 122 -3.50 6.53 13.29
C VAL A 122 -3.62 8.02 12.92
N GLY A 123 -4.01 8.87 13.88
CA GLY A 123 -4.08 10.33 13.71
C GLY A 123 -5.32 10.82 12.96
N ILE A 124 -6.36 9.99 12.85
CA ILE A 124 -7.65 10.38 12.28
C ILE A 124 -8.59 10.74 13.42
N VAL A 125 -8.90 12.03 13.55
CA VAL A 125 -9.91 12.51 14.50
C VAL A 125 -11.22 12.70 13.72
N LEU A 126 -12.23 11.91 14.06
CA LEU A 126 -13.56 12.12 13.50
C LEU A 126 -14.20 13.33 14.18
N PRO A 127 -14.79 14.27 13.43
CA PRO A 127 -15.62 15.31 14.03
C PRO A 127 -16.83 14.67 14.73
N ASP A 128 -17.36 15.30 15.79
CA ASP A 128 -18.49 14.84 16.63
C ASP A 128 -19.81 14.57 15.87
N GLU A 129 -19.84 14.71 14.54
CA GLU A 129 -20.98 14.40 13.71
C GLU A 129 -21.20 12.88 13.62
N LYS A 130 -22.34 12.46 14.16
CA LYS A 130 -22.81 11.09 14.34
C LYS A 130 -22.61 10.24 13.07
N PHE A 131 -21.58 9.39 13.08
CA PHE A 131 -21.57 8.20 12.25
C PHE A 131 -22.63 7.23 12.76
N GLU A 132 -23.74 7.13 12.02
CA GLU A 132 -24.67 6.02 12.12
C GLU A 132 -24.01 4.79 11.48
N ILE A 133 -23.79 3.76 12.29
CA ILE A 133 -23.31 2.46 11.81
C ILE A 133 -24.52 1.78 11.15
N PHE A 134 -24.41 1.43 9.87
CA PHE A 134 -25.42 0.66 9.12
C PHE A 134 -25.32 -0.83 9.42
#